data_AF-A0A370AZA7-F1
#
_entry.id   AF-A0A370AZA7-F1
#
_cell.length_a   1.000
_cell.length_b   1.000
_cell.length_c   1.000
_cell.angle_alpha   90.00
_cell.angle_beta   90.00
_cell.angle_gamma   90.00
#
_symmetry.space_group_name_H-M   'P 1'
#
loop_
_entity.id
_entity.type
_entity.pdbx_description
1 polymer ?
#
loop_
_entity_poly.entity_id
_entity_poly.type
_entity_poly.pdbx_seq_one_letter_code
_entity_poly.pdbx_strand_id
1 'polypeptide(L)'
;MNFTINPEKCTSCGICIAECPSKTIKKETESARIISDGCIECSHCGMVCPVNAVRVDGNELPPYPESMENLTSEEMTDHLIKSKRSVRKYKTAPINKEDLQAIILAGETTATASNTQHCDALVFQGGEVAALASSIAGILTKFTRIGLNPVGRFFLKLAGLKRYADKEVVTGFHHLLKKTQEGKADPLFYQAPAVVILTYPKKGKRFGITDCGIAGETMMLTAHSRNIGSCMIGFAQVALFSKKQRVKLGIPADRQIGLIFTLGYSDRQYYRYPVRKNWSHLI
;
A
#
# COMPACT_ATOMS: atom_id res chain seq x y z
N MET A 1 -5.45 -0.98 -18.82
CA MET A 1 -5.30 0.46 -19.11
C MET A 1 -3.91 0.67 -19.69
N ASN A 2 -3.76 1.42 -20.78
CA ASN A 2 -2.48 1.70 -21.41
C ASN A 2 -1.90 3.04 -20.91
N PHE A 3 -0.73 3.02 -20.29
CA PHE A 3 -0.08 4.22 -19.78
C PHE A 3 1.04 4.68 -20.72
N THR A 4 0.98 5.94 -21.16
CA THR A 4 2.01 6.55 -22.03
C THR A 4 2.45 7.91 -21.50
N ILE A 5 3.54 8.45 -22.03
CA ILE A 5 4.05 9.78 -21.70
C ILE A 5 4.07 10.60 -22.99
N ASN A 6 3.42 11.76 -22.98
CA ASN A 6 3.49 12.74 -24.04
C ASN A 6 4.89 13.40 -24.00
N PRO A 7 5.75 13.20 -25.03
CA PRO A 7 7.09 13.75 -25.05
C PRO A 7 7.12 15.28 -25.13
N GLU A 8 6.15 15.92 -25.80
CA GLU A 8 6.09 17.38 -25.96
C GLU A 8 5.83 18.11 -24.64
N LYS A 9 5.11 17.47 -23.71
CA LYS A 9 4.88 18.01 -22.37
C LYS A 9 5.93 17.58 -21.34
N CYS A 10 6.71 16.53 -21.63
CA CYS A 10 7.58 15.92 -20.63
C CYS A 10 8.85 16.75 -20.41
N THR A 11 9.16 17.08 -19.16
CA THR A 11 10.37 17.84 -18.80
C THR A 11 11.54 16.94 -18.39
N SER A 12 11.42 15.62 -18.52
CA SER A 12 12.45 14.65 -18.12
C SER A 12 12.94 14.76 -16.66
N CYS A 13 12.11 15.32 -15.76
CA CYS A 13 12.44 15.53 -14.34
C CYS A 13 12.63 14.23 -13.53
N GLY A 14 12.17 13.08 -14.02
CA GLY A 14 12.37 11.77 -13.39
C GLY A 14 11.51 11.47 -12.16
N ILE A 15 10.60 12.36 -11.75
CA ILE A 15 9.73 12.16 -10.57
C ILE A 15 8.89 10.86 -10.70
N CYS A 16 8.30 10.62 -11.87
CA CYS A 16 7.51 9.42 -12.13
C CYS A 16 8.34 8.12 -12.06
N ILE A 17 9.60 8.16 -12.51
CA ILE A 17 10.54 7.03 -12.41
C ILE A 17 10.82 6.72 -10.94
N ALA A 18 11.12 7.76 -10.16
CA ALA A 18 11.36 7.60 -8.73
C ALA A 18 10.12 7.05 -8.02
N GLU A 19 8.92 7.50 -8.37
CA GLU A 19 7.66 7.10 -7.73
C GLU A 19 7.20 5.69 -8.11
N CYS A 20 7.58 5.16 -9.27
CA CYS A 20 7.05 3.90 -9.80
C CYS A 20 7.41 2.70 -8.88
N PRO A 21 6.43 2.06 -8.21
CA PRO A 21 6.71 0.93 -7.33
C PRO A 21 7.18 -0.31 -8.09
N SER A 22 6.74 -0.47 -9.34
CA SER A 22 7.14 -1.58 -10.22
C SER A 22 8.44 -1.33 -10.97
N LYS A 23 9.01 -0.11 -10.90
CA LYS A 23 10.23 0.29 -11.62
C LYS A 23 10.17 0.07 -13.14
N THR A 24 9.00 0.29 -13.73
CA THR A 24 8.75 0.05 -15.16
C THR A 24 8.83 1.30 -16.02
N ILE A 25 9.49 2.37 -15.55
CA ILE A 25 9.65 3.61 -16.30
C ILE A 25 11.13 3.85 -16.56
N LYS A 26 11.49 4.02 -17.83
CA LYS A 26 12.87 4.32 -18.25
C LYS A 26 13.00 5.79 -18.63
N LYS A 27 14.16 6.35 -18.32
CA LYS A 27 14.56 7.67 -18.81
C LYS A 27 14.96 7.55 -20.29
N GLU A 28 14.54 8.52 -21.10
CA GLU A 28 15.01 8.75 -22.46
C GLU A 28 15.71 10.12 -22.51
N THR A 29 16.29 10.50 -23.66
CA THR A 29 17.10 11.73 -23.78
C THR A 29 16.32 12.98 -23.38
N GLU A 30 15.11 13.13 -23.90
CA GLU A 30 14.25 14.30 -23.68
C GLU A 30 12.87 13.94 -23.12
N SER A 31 12.65 12.65 -22.79
CA SER A 31 11.40 12.20 -22.17
C SER A 31 11.63 11.03 -21.19
N ALA A 32 10.54 10.38 -20.80
CA ALA A 32 10.55 9.08 -20.16
C ALA A 32 9.54 8.17 -20.84
N ARG A 33 9.76 6.87 -20.76
CA ARG A 33 8.89 5.86 -21.36
C ARG A 33 8.42 4.86 -20.32
N ILE A 34 7.12 4.61 -20.31
CA ILE A 34 6.51 3.55 -19.51
C ILE A 34 6.60 2.25 -20.30
N ILE A 35 7.15 1.22 -19.65
CA ILE A 35 7.18 -0.15 -20.15
C ILE A 35 5.97 -0.85 -19.56
N SER A 36 5.07 -1.32 -20.42
CA SER A 36 3.82 -1.92 -19.97
C SER A 36 4.04 -3.24 -19.23
N ASP A 37 5.10 -3.98 -19.55
CA ASP A 37 5.45 -5.21 -18.85
C ASP A 37 5.78 -4.93 -17.36
N GLY A 38 5.09 -5.62 -16.45
CA GLY A 38 5.18 -5.41 -15.00
C GLY A 38 4.47 -4.17 -14.45
N CYS A 39 3.86 -3.33 -15.29
CA CYS A 39 3.06 -2.19 -14.84
C CYS A 39 1.83 -2.68 -14.06
N ILE A 40 1.54 -2.06 -12.91
CA ILE A 40 0.38 -2.43 -12.06
C ILE A 40 -0.80 -1.46 -12.20
N GLU A 41 -0.77 -0.59 -13.22
CA GLU A 41 -1.87 0.33 -13.57
C GLU A 41 -2.34 1.25 -12.42
N CYS A 42 -1.43 1.56 -11.48
CA CYS A 42 -1.78 2.29 -10.25
C CYS A 42 -1.94 3.81 -10.41
N SER A 43 -1.72 4.36 -11.60
CA SER A 43 -1.77 5.80 -11.92
C SER A 43 -0.74 6.71 -11.23
N HIS A 44 0.14 6.18 -10.36
CA HIS A 44 1.09 7.00 -9.59
C HIS A 44 1.96 7.91 -10.45
N CYS A 45 2.46 7.44 -11.59
CA CYS A 45 3.26 8.25 -12.51
C CYS A 45 2.54 9.52 -12.97
N GLY A 46 1.23 9.45 -13.23
CA GLY A 46 0.43 10.59 -13.66
C GLY A 46 -0.01 11.48 -12.51
N MET A 47 -0.29 10.90 -11.34
CA MET A 47 -0.67 11.67 -10.15
C MET A 47 0.46 12.57 -9.64
N VAL A 48 1.73 12.16 -9.78
CA VAL A 48 2.91 12.97 -9.36
C VAL A 48 3.49 13.86 -10.45
N CYS A 49 3.01 13.77 -11.69
CA CYS A 49 3.57 14.53 -12.81
C CYS A 49 3.10 16.00 -12.74
N PRO A 50 3.98 16.99 -12.54
CA PRO A 50 3.55 18.39 -12.42
C PRO A 50 2.99 18.94 -13.74
N VAL A 51 3.55 18.51 -14.87
CA VAL A 51 3.26 19.04 -16.22
C VAL A 51 2.19 18.25 -16.99
N ASN A 52 1.46 17.36 -16.33
CA ASN A 52 0.42 16.53 -16.95
C ASN A 52 0.88 15.78 -18.22
N ALA A 53 2.08 15.19 -18.21
CA ALA A 53 2.61 14.50 -19.39
C ALA A 53 2.10 13.05 -19.53
N VAL A 54 1.62 12.43 -18.45
CA VAL A 54 1.16 11.03 -18.50
C VAL A 54 -0.25 10.93 -19.09
N ARG A 55 -0.49 9.92 -19.93
CA ARG A 55 -1.81 9.58 -20.48
C ARG A 55 -2.22 8.18 -20.05
N VAL A 56 -3.53 7.98 -19.92
CA VAL A 56 -4.16 6.67 -19.70
C VAL A 56 -5.16 6.45 -20.81
N ASP A 57 -4.92 5.44 -21.65
CA ASP A 57 -5.72 5.16 -22.84
C ASP A 57 -5.89 6.41 -23.73
N GLY A 58 -4.80 7.19 -23.86
CA GLY A 58 -4.76 8.44 -24.64
C GLY A 58 -5.28 9.69 -23.91
N ASN A 59 -5.91 9.54 -22.74
CA ASN A 59 -6.56 10.64 -22.01
C ASN A 59 -5.70 11.16 -20.85
N GLU A 60 -5.95 12.40 -20.44
CA GLU A 60 -5.35 12.97 -19.22
C GLU A 60 -5.97 12.32 -17.96
N LEU A 61 -5.22 12.33 -16.85
CA LEU A 61 -5.79 11.93 -15.57
C LEU A 61 -6.71 13.03 -15.04
N PRO A 62 -7.78 12.71 -14.31
CA PRO A 62 -8.69 13.72 -13.78
C PRO A 62 -7.96 14.67 -12.81
N PRO A 63 -8.06 16.00 -12.98
CA PRO A 63 -7.40 16.96 -12.11
C PRO A 63 -8.07 17.04 -10.74
N TYR A 64 -7.31 17.51 -9.74
CA TYR A 64 -7.91 18.01 -8.50
C TYR A 64 -8.68 19.32 -8.76
N PRO A 65 -9.57 19.75 -7.84
CA PRO A 65 -10.14 21.09 -7.87
C PRO A 65 -9.05 22.16 -7.89
N GLU A 66 -9.28 23.26 -8.60
CA GLU A 66 -8.34 24.39 -8.65
C GLU A 66 -8.17 25.05 -7.28
N SER A 67 -9.23 25.05 -6.48
CA SER A 67 -9.24 25.51 -5.09
C SER A 67 -10.06 24.58 -4.22
N MET A 68 -9.69 24.51 -2.95
CA MET A 68 -10.48 23.86 -1.90
C MET A 68 -11.49 24.83 -1.26
N GLU A 69 -11.41 26.12 -1.62
CA GLU A 69 -12.34 27.14 -1.14
C GLU A 69 -13.73 26.92 -1.75
N ASN A 70 -14.77 27.08 -0.93
CA ASN A 70 -16.18 27.00 -1.33
C ASN A 70 -16.68 25.64 -1.85
N LEU A 71 -15.91 24.55 -1.68
CA LEU A 71 -16.43 23.21 -1.96
C LEU A 71 -17.60 22.87 -1.01
N THR A 72 -18.66 22.28 -1.57
CA THR A 72 -19.73 21.68 -0.79
C THR A 72 -19.22 20.49 0.01
N SER A 73 -19.96 20.07 1.04
CA SER A 73 -19.61 18.87 1.82
C SER A 73 -19.51 17.61 0.95
N GLU A 74 -20.32 17.51 -0.10
CA GLU A 74 -20.26 16.43 -1.08
C GLU A 74 -18.95 16.46 -1.88
N GLU A 75 -18.58 17.61 -2.44
CA GLU A 75 -17.35 17.77 -3.22
C GLU A 75 -16.10 17.58 -2.36
N MET A 76 -16.11 18.06 -1.11
CA MET A 76 -15.03 17.81 -0.16
C MET A 76 -14.86 16.31 0.13
N THR A 77 -15.98 15.60 0.33
CA THR A 77 -15.98 14.16 0.59
C THR A 77 -15.49 13.40 -0.63
N ASP A 78 -15.97 13.77 -1.82
CA ASP A 78 -15.55 13.20 -3.09
C ASP A 78 -14.05 13.41 -3.34
N HIS A 79 -13.55 14.62 -3.08
CA HIS A 79 -12.12 14.91 -3.13
C HIS A 79 -11.33 14.02 -2.17
N LEU A 80 -11.76 13.92 -0.91
CA LEU A 80 -11.08 13.10 0.10
C LEU A 80 -10.97 11.63 -0.34
N ILE A 81 -12.08 11.05 -0.81
CA ILE A 81 -12.14 9.65 -1.24
C ILE A 81 -11.28 9.44 -2.50
N LYS A 82 -11.41 10.30 -3.51
CA LYS A 82 -10.71 10.14 -4.79
C LYS A 82 -9.22 10.44 -4.70
N SER A 83 -8.83 11.40 -3.85
CA SER A 83 -7.42 11.79 -3.71
C SER A 83 -6.64 10.86 -2.79
N LYS A 84 -7.27 10.04 -1.96
CA LYS A 84 -6.57 9.03 -1.15
C LYS A 84 -5.91 7.98 -2.07
N ARG A 85 -4.62 7.69 -1.83
CA ARG A 85 -3.80 6.76 -2.61
C ARG A 85 -2.80 6.01 -1.74
N SER A 86 -2.23 4.95 -2.29
CA SER A 86 -1.18 4.16 -1.64
C SER A 86 0.17 4.89 -1.61
N VAL A 87 0.46 5.59 -0.53
CA VAL A 87 1.76 6.26 -0.34
C VAL A 87 2.84 5.23 -0.02
N ARG A 88 3.95 5.25 -0.76
CA ARG A 88 5.05 4.27 -0.61
C ARG A 88 6.41 4.94 -0.42
N LYS A 89 6.37 6.23 -0.09
CA LYS A 89 7.53 7.05 0.17
C LYS A 89 7.16 8.06 1.22
N TYR A 90 7.81 7.92 2.35
CA TYR A 90 7.50 8.66 3.55
C TYR A 90 8.65 9.59 3.92
N LYS A 91 8.30 10.74 4.48
CA LYS A 91 9.23 11.54 5.28
C LYS A 91 9.55 10.77 6.57
N THR A 92 10.68 11.09 7.18
CA THR A 92 11.11 10.49 8.45
C THR A 92 10.39 11.04 9.68
N ALA A 93 9.65 12.14 9.54
CA ALA A 93 8.95 12.77 10.64
C ALA A 93 7.93 11.80 11.29
N PRO A 94 7.93 11.70 12.64
CA PRO A 94 6.96 10.87 13.33
C PRO A 94 5.54 11.46 13.21
N ILE A 95 4.53 10.60 13.34
CA ILE A 95 3.14 11.03 13.47
C ILE A 95 2.95 11.50 14.91
N ASN A 96 2.36 12.69 15.08
CA ASN A 96 2.09 13.20 16.42
C ASN A 96 0.97 12.39 17.09
N LYS A 97 0.86 12.51 18.41
CA LYS A 97 -0.07 11.71 19.21
C LYS A 97 -1.53 12.01 18.88
N GLU A 98 -1.86 13.28 18.63
CA GLU A 98 -3.22 13.73 18.34
C GLU A 98 -3.75 13.13 17.04
N ASP A 99 -2.96 13.20 15.97
CA ASP A 99 -3.30 12.62 14.67
C ASP A 99 -3.47 11.10 14.78
N LEU A 100 -2.55 10.43 15.48
CA LEU A 100 -2.63 8.99 15.66
C LEU A 100 -3.87 8.60 16.46
N GLN A 101 -4.18 9.31 17.55
CA GLN A 101 -5.39 9.08 18.33
C GLN A 101 -6.65 9.25 17.49
N ALA A 102 -6.72 10.30 16.68
CA ALA A 102 -7.87 10.50 15.82
C ALA A 102 -8.03 9.43 14.75
N ILE A 103 -6.91 8.94 14.19
CA ILE A 103 -6.92 7.81 13.26
C ILE A 103 -7.42 6.53 13.96
N ILE A 104 -6.94 6.22 15.17
CA ILE A 104 -7.40 5.05 15.93
C ILE A 104 -8.89 5.14 16.26
N LEU A 105 -9.34 6.29 16.75
CA LEU A 105 -10.74 6.53 17.09
C LEU A 105 -11.68 6.33 15.88
N ALA A 106 -11.24 6.69 14.67
CA ALA A 106 -12.01 6.44 13.46
C ALA A 106 -12.22 4.94 13.16
N GLY A 107 -11.24 4.10 13.51
CA GLY A 107 -11.39 2.65 13.46
C GLY A 107 -12.35 2.12 14.53
N GLU A 108 -12.23 2.63 15.76
CA GLU A 108 -13.09 2.24 16.91
C GLU A 108 -14.57 2.56 16.68
N THR A 109 -14.85 3.70 16.04
CA THR A 109 -16.22 4.19 15.79
C THR A 109 -16.86 3.62 14.53
N THR A 110 -16.15 2.75 13.80
CA THR A 110 -16.66 2.14 12.57
C THR A 110 -17.82 1.17 12.87
N ALA A 111 -18.94 1.34 12.16
CA ALA A 111 -20.09 0.47 12.26
C ALA A 111 -19.77 -0.97 11.78
N THR A 112 -20.32 -1.97 12.49
CA THR A 112 -20.14 -3.39 12.17
C THR A 112 -21.46 -4.14 12.16
N ALA A 113 -21.54 -5.27 11.46
CA ALA A 113 -22.74 -6.11 11.45
C ALA A 113 -23.10 -6.55 12.87
N SER A 114 -24.37 -6.40 13.25
CA SER A 114 -24.86 -6.63 14.62
C SER A 114 -24.07 -5.87 15.71
N ASN A 115 -23.41 -4.78 15.33
CA ASN A 115 -22.55 -3.95 16.18
C ASN A 115 -21.51 -4.76 16.99
N THR A 116 -20.96 -5.82 16.40
CA THR A 116 -20.14 -6.78 17.12
C THR A 116 -18.77 -6.25 17.57
N GLN A 117 -18.25 -5.20 16.92
CA GLN A 117 -17.04 -4.47 17.35
C GLN A 117 -15.83 -5.38 17.65
N HIS A 118 -15.63 -6.40 16.81
CA HIS A 118 -14.58 -7.38 17.03
C HIS A 118 -13.24 -7.00 16.43
N CYS A 119 -13.16 -5.94 15.64
CA CYS A 119 -11.90 -5.41 15.13
C CYS A 119 -11.09 -4.80 16.29
N ASP A 120 -9.78 -5.00 16.27
CA ASP A 120 -8.85 -4.46 17.26
C ASP A 120 -7.54 -4.09 16.56
N ALA A 121 -6.82 -3.09 17.08
CA ALA A 121 -5.67 -2.49 16.42
C ALA A 121 -4.38 -2.64 17.25
N LEU A 122 -3.31 -3.06 16.57
CA LEU A 122 -1.95 -3.00 17.09
C LEU A 122 -1.21 -1.92 16.33
N VAL A 123 -0.60 -0.98 17.05
CA VAL A 123 0.13 0.16 16.48
C VAL A 123 1.60 0.01 16.80
N PHE A 124 2.45 0.13 15.79
CA PHE A 124 3.90 0.08 15.90
C PHE A 124 4.46 1.41 15.40
N GLN A 125 5.42 2.00 16.13
CA GLN A 125 6.01 3.29 15.76
C GLN A 125 7.55 3.26 15.78
N GLY A 126 8.17 4.09 14.94
CA GLY A 126 9.62 4.29 14.95
C GLY A 126 10.41 2.98 14.80
N GLY A 127 11.30 2.70 15.76
CA GLY A 127 12.14 1.49 15.75
C GLY A 127 11.36 0.18 15.76
N GLU A 128 10.13 0.16 16.28
CA GLU A 128 9.27 -1.03 16.29
C GLU A 128 8.86 -1.43 14.88
N VAL A 129 8.67 -0.46 13.98
CA VAL A 129 8.36 -0.73 12.56
C VAL A 129 9.51 -1.45 11.89
N ALA A 130 10.75 -1.02 12.15
CA ALA A 130 11.94 -1.69 11.61
C ALA A 130 12.12 -3.10 12.18
N ALA A 131 11.87 -3.30 13.48
CA ALA A 131 11.91 -4.61 14.12
C ALA A 131 10.84 -5.56 13.55
N LEU A 132 9.63 -5.04 13.32
CA LEU A 132 8.52 -5.75 12.69
C LEU A 132 8.88 -6.15 11.25
N ALA A 133 9.41 -5.20 10.45
CA ALA A 133 9.86 -5.45 9.08
C ALA A 133 10.94 -6.54 9.02
N SER A 134 11.97 -6.46 9.89
CA SER A 134 13.05 -7.44 9.96
C SER A 134 12.53 -8.83 10.34
N SER A 135 11.62 -8.91 11.31
CA SER A 135 10.99 -10.16 11.74
C SER A 135 10.18 -10.82 10.62
N ILE A 136 9.34 -10.04 9.92
CA ILE A 136 8.56 -10.50 8.77
C ILE A 136 9.49 -10.90 7.62
N ALA A 137 10.56 -10.14 7.38
CA ALA A 137 11.52 -10.43 6.34
C ALA A 137 12.22 -11.78 6.58
N GLY A 138 12.66 -12.05 7.82
CA GLY A 138 13.25 -13.35 8.17
C GLY A 138 12.30 -14.53 7.97
N ILE A 139 11.00 -14.33 8.17
CA ILE A 139 9.96 -15.33 7.85
C ILE A 139 9.87 -15.55 6.34
N LEU A 140 9.71 -14.48 5.56
CA LEU A 140 9.57 -14.54 4.10
C LEU A 140 10.84 -15.05 3.41
N THR A 141 12.04 -14.80 3.98
CA THR A 141 13.30 -15.36 3.49
C THR A 141 13.29 -16.89 3.53
N LYS A 142 12.62 -17.51 4.51
CA LYS A 142 12.47 -18.97 4.58
C LYS A 142 11.52 -19.48 3.49
N PHE A 143 10.42 -18.77 3.24
CA PHE A 143 9.47 -19.15 2.18
C PHE A 143 10.05 -19.01 0.78
N THR A 144 10.80 -17.95 0.52
CA THR A 144 11.46 -17.75 -0.78
C THR A 144 12.47 -18.85 -1.10
N ARG A 145 13.13 -19.48 -0.10
CA ARG A 145 13.98 -20.68 -0.33
C ARG A 145 13.21 -21.85 -0.95
N ILE A 146 11.91 -21.99 -0.63
CA ILE A 146 11.04 -23.03 -1.23
C ILE A 146 10.82 -22.74 -2.72
N GLY A 147 10.53 -21.49 -3.09
CA GLY A 147 10.36 -21.10 -4.51
C GLY A 147 11.67 -21.10 -5.32
N LEU A 148 12.82 -21.00 -4.66
CA LEU A 148 14.13 -21.14 -5.28
C LEU A 148 14.52 -22.61 -5.51
N ASN A 149 14.03 -23.54 -4.68
CA ASN A 149 14.24 -24.97 -4.85
C ASN A 149 13.42 -25.50 -6.05
N PRO A 150 14.00 -26.30 -6.96
CA PRO A 150 13.30 -26.86 -8.12
C PRO A 150 12.02 -27.65 -7.79
N VAL A 151 12.06 -28.47 -6.74
CA VAL A 151 10.92 -29.28 -6.30
C VAL A 151 9.84 -28.40 -5.70
N GLY A 152 10.21 -27.48 -4.79
CA GLY A 152 9.27 -26.54 -4.18
C GLY A 152 8.61 -25.63 -5.23
N ARG A 153 9.38 -25.17 -6.22
CA ARG A 153 8.87 -24.40 -7.36
C ARG A 153 7.83 -25.16 -8.15
N PHE A 154 8.07 -26.45 -8.43
CA PHE A 154 7.13 -27.30 -9.15
C PHE A 154 5.77 -27.37 -8.43
N PHE A 155 5.77 -27.64 -7.13
CA PHE A 155 4.54 -27.67 -6.32
C PHE A 155 3.84 -26.30 -6.25
N LEU A 156 4.59 -25.20 -6.13
CA LEU A 156 4.00 -23.86 -6.14
C LEU A 156 3.32 -23.54 -7.48
N LYS A 157 3.90 -23.96 -8.61
CA LYS A 157 3.25 -23.81 -9.93
C LYS A 157 1.96 -24.62 -10.00
N LEU A 158 1.97 -25.85 -9.49
CA LEU A 158 0.81 -26.74 -9.46
C LEU A 158 -0.33 -26.16 -8.60
N ALA A 159 0.01 -25.52 -7.47
CA ALA A 159 -0.94 -24.85 -6.58
C ALA A 159 -1.47 -23.50 -7.12
N GLY A 160 -1.18 -23.13 -8.38
CA GLY A 160 -1.63 -21.87 -8.99
C GLY A 160 -0.85 -20.63 -8.53
N LEU A 161 0.19 -20.80 -7.71
CA LEU A 161 1.02 -19.73 -7.15
C LEU A 161 2.18 -19.33 -8.08
N LYS A 162 1.90 -19.23 -9.39
CA LYS A 162 2.91 -19.06 -10.46
C LYS A 162 3.86 -17.87 -10.22
N ARG A 163 3.34 -16.73 -9.74
CA ARG A 163 4.15 -15.54 -9.39
C ARG A 163 5.19 -15.81 -8.31
N TYR A 164 4.88 -16.67 -7.34
CA TYR A 164 5.79 -17.07 -6.26
C TYR A 164 6.74 -18.20 -6.66
N ALA A 165 6.61 -18.70 -7.88
CA ALA A 165 7.46 -19.72 -8.48
C ALA A 165 8.34 -19.16 -9.61
N ASP A 166 8.21 -17.88 -9.93
CA ASP A 166 9.08 -17.19 -10.89
C ASP A 166 10.48 -16.98 -10.27
N LYS A 167 11.51 -17.51 -10.92
CA LYS A 167 12.86 -17.55 -10.34
C LYS A 167 13.45 -16.15 -10.19
N GLU A 168 13.27 -15.27 -11.16
CA GLU A 168 13.86 -13.93 -11.14
C GLU A 168 13.18 -13.05 -10.09
N VAL A 169 11.84 -13.06 -10.08
CA VAL A 169 11.04 -12.33 -9.09
C VAL A 169 11.36 -12.79 -7.68
N VAL A 170 11.41 -14.11 -7.43
CA VAL A 170 11.70 -14.66 -6.11
C VAL A 170 13.13 -14.37 -5.68
N THR A 171 14.11 -14.43 -6.59
CA THR A 171 15.52 -14.12 -6.29
C THR A 171 15.68 -12.65 -5.91
N GLY A 172 15.11 -11.75 -6.71
CA GLY A 172 15.15 -10.31 -6.43
C GLY A 172 14.49 -9.97 -5.09
N PHE A 173 13.33 -10.54 -4.82
CA PHE A 173 12.64 -10.34 -3.54
C PHE A 173 13.42 -10.94 -2.36
N HIS A 174 13.99 -12.14 -2.51
CA HIS A 174 14.84 -12.76 -1.47
C HIS A 174 16.01 -11.87 -1.08
N HIS A 175 16.67 -11.23 -2.05
CA HIS A 175 17.77 -10.29 -1.80
C HIS A 175 17.31 -9.06 -1.02
N LEU A 176 16.16 -8.49 -1.38
CA LEU A 176 15.58 -7.35 -0.65
C LEU A 176 15.24 -7.72 0.80
N LEU A 177 14.69 -8.90 1.05
CA LEU A 177 14.38 -9.38 2.41
C LEU A 177 15.65 -9.58 3.26
N LYS A 178 16.76 -10.01 2.66
CA LYS A 178 18.06 -10.06 3.36
C LYS A 178 18.55 -8.66 3.73
N LYS A 179 18.50 -7.72 2.79
CA LYS A 179 18.84 -6.31 3.07
C LYS A 179 17.96 -5.70 4.16
N THR A 180 16.69 -6.11 4.27
CA THR A 180 15.82 -5.69 5.38
C THR A 180 16.25 -6.22 6.73
N GLN A 181 16.69 -7.49 6.80
CA GLN A 181 17.26 -8.03 8.05
C GLN A 181 18.57 -7.32 8.46
N GLU A 182 19.30 -6.76 7.49
CA GLU A 182 20.49 -5.93 7.72
C GLU A 182 20.17 -4.45 7.98
N GLY A 183 18.90 -4.04 7.97
CA GLY A 183 18.50 -2.63 8.15
C GLY A 183 18.82 -1.71 6.96
N LYS A 184 19.13 -2.26 5.79
CA LYS A 184 19.56 -1.51 4.59
C LYS A 184 18.45 -1.24 3.57
N ALA A 185 17.26 -1.82 3.76
CA ALA A 185 16.12 -1.64 2.87
C ALA A 185 14.82 -2.02 3.59
N ASP A 186 13.69 -1.45 3.16
CA ASP A 186 12.38 -1.88 3.63
C ASP A 186 11.36 -1.93 2.48
N PRO A 187 11.30 -3.07 1.76
CA PRO A 187 10.31 -3.27 0.69
C PRO A 187 8.92 -3.62 1.25
N LEU A 188 8.77 -3.78 2.57
CA LEU A 188 7.55 -4.22 3.22
C LEU A 188 6.71 -3.04 3.70
N PHE A 189 7.32 -2.10 4.41
CA PHE A 189 6.65 -0.94 5.00
C PHE A 189 7.19 0.41 4.50
N TYR A 190 8.13 0.41 3.54
CA TYR A 190 8.64 1.61 2.91
C TYR A 190 9.27 2.61 3.88
N GLN A 191 9.81 2.14 5.01
CA GLN A 191 10.34 2.97 6.09
C GLN A 191 9.28 3.92 6.69
N ALA A 192 8.01 3.51 6.69
CA ALA A 192 6.94 4.29 7.30
C ALA A 192 7.22 4.55 8.80
N PRO A 193 6.90 5.74 9.31
CA PRO A 193 7.05 6.05 10.74
C PRO A 193 6.10 5.25 11.64
N ALA A 194 4.98 4.75 11.10
CA ALA A 194 4.05 3.89 11.83
C ALA A 194 3.42 2.80 10.95
N VAL A 195 3.04 1.69 11.60
CA VAL A 195 2.28 0.58 11.01
C VAL A 195 1.14 0.22 11.93
N VAL A 196 -0.04 0.00 11.34
CA VAL A 196 -1.22 -0.50 12.04
C VAL A 196 -1.55 -1.90 11.53
N ILE A 197 -1.77 -2.83 12.45
CA ILE A 197 -2.27 -4.17 12.18
C ILE A 197 -3.65 -4.31 12.80
N LEU A 198 -4.68 -4.45 11.96
CA LEU A 198 -6.03 -4.75 12.39
C LEU A 198 -6.25 -6.24 12.49
N THR A 199 -6.89 -6.65 13.57
CA THR A 199 -7.10 -8.04 13.92
C THR A 199 -8.52 -8.34 14.36
N TYR A 200 -8.96 -9.58 14.23
CA TYR A 200 -10.28 -10.05 14.64
C TYR A 200 -10.18 -11.47 15.26
N PRO A 201 -11.13 -11.91 16.12
CA PRO A 201 -11.12 -13.25 16.69
C PRO A 201 -11.24 -14.34 15.62
N LYS A 202 -10.44 -15.41 15.76
CA LYS A 202 -10.37 -16.54 14.80
C LYS A 202 -11.68 -17.32 14.68
N LYS A 203 -12.43 -17.45 15.78
CA LYS A 203 -13.64 -18.30 15.83
C LYS A 203 -14.90 -17.45 15.91
N GLY A 204 -15.92 -17.91 15.19
CA GLY A 204 -17.30 -17.41 15.32
C GLY A 204 -17.59 -16.06 14.67
N LYS A 205 -16.64 -15.45 13.95
CA LYS A 205 -16.80 -14.10 13.39
C LYS A 205 -16.82 -14.13 11.87
N ARG A 206 -18.02 -14.23 11.30
CA ARG A 206 -18.25 -14.30 9.85
C ARG A 206 -17.69 -13.10 9.08
N PHE A 207 -17.76 -11.90 9.68
CA PHE A 207 -17.44 -10.63 9.03
C PHE A 207 -16.11 -10.02 9.49
N GLY A 208 -15.30 -10.71 10.31
CA GLY A 208 -14.13 -10.07 10.94
C GLY A 208 -13.11 -9.47 9.97
N ILE A 209 -12.88 -10.08 8.80
CA ILE A 209 -12.03 -9.49 7.75
C ILE A 209 -12.69 -8.24 7.15
N THR A 210 -13.99 -8.30 6.88
CA THR A 210 -14.77 -7.16 6.36
C THR A 210 -14.78 -6.01 7.35
N ASP A 211 -14.99 -6.29 8.64
CA ASP A 211 -14.95 -5.29 9.72
C ASP A 211 -13.58 -4.60 9.76
N CYS A 212 -12.48 -5.36 9.67
CA CYS A 212 -11.13 -4.80 9.54
C CYS A 212 -10.94 -3.96 8.27
N GLY A 213 -11.58 -4.34 7.15
CA GLY A 213 -11.54 -3.58 5.90
C GLY A 213 -12.21 -2.22 6.03
N ILE A 214 -13.42 -2.18 6.60
CA ILE A 214 -14.19 -0.93 6.79
C ILE A 214 -13.47 -0.03 7.82
N ALA A 215 -13.02 -0.61 8.94
CA ALA A 215 -12.27 0.13 9.95
C ALA A 215 -10.99 0.71 9.35
N GLY A 216 -10.21 -0.12 8.64
CA GLY A 216 -8.98 0.31 7.99
C GLY A 216 -9.18 1.43 6.96
N GLU A 217 -10.22 1.36 6.13
CA GLU A 217 -10.51 2.42 5.17
C GLU A 217 -10.89 3.73 5.88
N THR A 218 -11.73 3.66 6.91
CA THR A 218 -12.13 4.83 7.71
C THR A 218 -10.92 5.48 8.39
N MET A 219 -10.02 4.68 8.96
CA MET A 219 -8.75 5.12 9.52
C MET A 219 -7.85 5.79 8.47
N MET A 220 -7.72 5.20 7.28
CA MET A 220 -6.86 5.72 6.20
C MET A 220 -7.43 6.99 5.55
N LEU A 221 -8.75 7.14 5.45
CA LEU A 221 -9.40 8.39 5.02
C LEU A 221 -9.19 9.49 6.06
N THR A 222 -9.34 9.16 7.33
CA THR A 222 -9.09 10.05 8.47
C THR A 222 -7.62 10.48 8.57
N ALA A 223 -6.69 9.60 8.20
CA ALA A 223 -5.27 9.95 8.06
C ALA A 223 -5.07 10.92 6.88
N HIS A 224 -5.66 10.61 5.73
CA HIS A 224 -5.52 11.41 4.51
C HIS A 224 -6.10 12.83 4.67
N SER A 225 -7.21 12.99 5.40
CA SER A 225 -7.78 14.32 5.73
C SER A 225 -6.86 15.16 6.61
N ARG A 226 -5.89 14.52 7.29
CA ARG A 226 -4.84 15.16 8.10
C ARG A 226 -3.48 15.21 7.39
N ASN A 227 -3.47 15.06 6.07
CA ASN A 227 -2.25 15.03 5.24
C ASN A 227 -1.27 13.88 5.57
N ILE A 228 -1.77 12.82 6.21
CA ILE A 228 -1.00 11.60 6.48
C ILE A 228 -1.31 10.57 5.40
N GLY A 229 -0.28 10.16 4.68
CA GLY A 229 -0.35 9.11 3.68
C GLY A 229 -0.47 7.73 4.32
N SER A 230 -1.05 6.80 3.56
CA SER A 230 -1.17 5.41 3.98
C SER A 230 -1.00 4.44 2.81
N CYS A 231 -0.63 3.19 3.10
CA CYS A 231 -0.64 2.11 2.12
C CYS A 231 -0.97 0.77 2.77
N MET A 232 -2.01 0.12 2.26
CA MET A 232 -2.36 -1.27 2.62
C MET A 232 -1.27 -2.23 2.16
N ILE A 233 -0.90 -3.18 3.02
CA ILE A 233 0.23 -4.09 2.83
C ILE A 233 -0.25 -5.54 2.77
N GLY A 234 -0.35 -6.09 1.56
CA GLY A 234 -0.79 -7.47 1.36
C GLY A 234 0.25 -8.54 1.68
N PHE A 235 1.54 -8.29 1.40
CA PHE A 235 2.61 -9.30 1.57
C PHE A 235 2.86 -9.68 3.03
N ALA A 236 2.69 -8.74 3.96
CA ALA A 236 2.84 -9.00 5.39
C ALA A 236 1.74 -9.95 5.91
N GLN A 237 0.54 -9.90 5.35
CA GLN A 237 -0.55 -10.83 5.70
C GLN A 237 -0.20 -12.28 5.30
N VAL A 238 0.46 -12.46 4.15
CA VAL A 238 0.98 -13.77 3.71
C VAL A 238 2.05 -14.30 4.64
N ALA A 239 2.95 -13.44 5.14
CA ALA A 239 4.02 -13.86 6.05
C ALA A 239 3.51 -14.33 7.42
N LEU A 240 2.36 -13.81 7.86
CA LEU A 240 1.84 -13.99 9.21
C LEU A 240 0.69 -14.99 9.28
N PHE A 241 0.63 -15.96 8.36
CA PHE A 241 -0.39 -16.99 8.37
C PHE A 241 -0.27 -17.96 9.57
N SER A 242 0.93 -18.17 10.12
CA SER A 242 1.11 -19.12 11.22
C SER A 242 0.83 -18.48 12.59
N LYS A 243 0.15 -19.24 13.46
CA LYS A 243 -0.10 -18.85 14.85
C LYS A 243 1.19 -18.46 15.59
N LYS A 244 2.24 -19.28 15.43
CA LYS A 244 3.54 -19.09 16.10
C LYS A 244 4.20 -17.76 15.73
N GLN A 245 4.14 -17.35 14.47
CA GLN A 245 4.75 -16.10 14.02
C GLN A 245 3.97 -14.88 14.51
N ARG A 246 2.64 -14.94 14.50
CA ARG A 246 1.79 -13.86 15.01
C ARG A 246 2.01 -13.61 16.50
N VAL A 247 2.03 -14.67 17.32
CA VAL A 247 2.28 -14.56 18.76
C VAL A 247 3.66 -13.96 19.05
N LYS A 248 4.68 -14.28 18.25
CA LYS A 248 6.01 -13.67 18.37
C LYS A 248 6.03 -12.16 18.12
N LEU A 249 5.04 -11.64 17.41
CA LEU A 249 4.89 -10.20 17.12
C LEU A 249 3.88 -9.52 18.06
N GLY A 250 3.53 -10.17 19.18
CA GLY A 250 2.59 -9.63 20.15
C GLY A 250 1.11 -9.78 19.78
N ILE A 251 0.79 -10.43 18.66
CA ILE A 251 -0.61 -10.66 18.27
C ILE A 251 -1.20 -11.78 19.13
N PRO A 252 -2.34 -11.57 19.82
CA PRO A 252 -2.97 -12.60 20.64
C PRO A 252 -3.27 -13.89 19.87
N ALA A 253 -3.12 -15.02 20.56
CA ALA A 253 -3.15 -16.36 19.97
C ALA A 253 -4.48 -16.74 19.32
N ASP A 254 -5.57 -16.15 19.79
CA ASP A 254 -6.94 -16.32 19.35
C ASP A 254 -7.33 -15.37 18.21
N ARG A 255 -6.46 -14.41 17.83
CA ARG A 255 -6.76 -13.41 16.80
C ARG A 255 -6.18 -13.78 15.43
N GLN A 256 -6.75 -13.18 14.39
CA GLN A 256 -6.34 -13.22 12.99
C GLN A 256 -6.09 -11.81 12.46
N ILE A 257 -5.22 -11.71 11.44
CA ILE A 257 -4.92 -10.43 10.80
C ILE A 257 -5.96 -10.20 9.71
N GLY A 258 -6.72 -9.11 9.84
CA GLY A 258 -7.65 -8.67 8.82
C GLY A 258 -6.99 -7.74 7.82
N LEU A 259 -6.26 -6.73 8.30
CA LEU A 259 -5.61 -5.73 7.45
C LEU A 259 -4.31 -5.23 8.08
N ILE A 260 -3.33 -4.88 7.25
CA ILE A 260 -2.11 -4.17 7.66
C ILE A 260 -1.99 -2.94 6.78
N PHE A 261 -1.68 -1.79 7.36
CA PHE A 261 -1.36 -0.60 6.59
C PHE A 261 -0.27 0.24 7.27
N THR A 262 0.45 0.97 6.43
CA THR A 262 1.47 1.95 6.84
C THR A 262 0.83 3.33 7.01
N LEU A 263 1.42 4.17 7.85
CA LEU A 263 1.07 5.57 8.01
C LEU A 263 2.34 6.43 7.98
N GLY A 264 2.26 7.61 7.35
CA GLY A 264 3.31 8.62 7.40
C GLY A 264 3.09 9.76 6.42
N TYR A 265 3.79 10.88 6.62
CA TYR A 265 3.74 12.01 5.69
C TYR A 265 4.41 11.65 4.37
N SER A 266 3.73 11.92 3.25
CA SER A 266 4.31 11.62 1.93
C SER A 266 5.52 12.52 1.62
N ASP A 267 6.53 11.96 0.96
CA ASP A 267 7.63 12.73 0.35
C ASP A 267 7.28 13.31 -1.04
N ARG A 268 6.06 13.08 -1.53
CA ARG A 268 5.57 13.55 -2.83
C ARG A 268 4.40 14.51 -2.69
N GLN A 269 4.33 15.42 -3.65
CA GLN A 269 3.12 16.14 -4.00
C GLN A 269 2.40 15.39 -5.13
N TYR A 270 1.07 15.38 -5.06
CA TYR A 270 0.20 14.78 -6.06
C TYR A 270 -0.79 15.83 -6.54
N TYR A 271 -1.17 15.75 -7.81
CA TYR A 271 -1.89 16.80 -8.52
C TYR A 271 -3.21 16.32 -9.13
N ARG A 272 -3.42 15.00 -9.20
CA ARG A 272 -4.50 14.37 -9.97
C ARG A 272 -5.05 13.15 -9.28
N TYR A 273 -6.30 12.83 -9.59
CA TYR A 273 -6.93 11.59 -9.18
C TYR A 273 -6.41 10.42 -10.01
N PRO A 274 -6.37 9.21 -9.44
CA PRO A 274 -6.03 8.03 -10.20
C PRO A 274 -7.19 7.61 -11.11
N VAL A 275 -6.88 6.96 -12.24
CA VAL A 275 -7.90 6.34 -13.08
C VAL A 275 -8.37 5.04 -12.44
N ARG A 276 -9.68 4.79 -12.52
CA ARG A 276 -10.35 3.58 -12.01
C ARG A 276 -11.23 2.98 -13.11
N LYS A 277 -11.51 1.68 -12.99
CA LYS A 277 -12.47 1.01 -13.86
C LYS A 277 -13.85 1.65 -13.66
N ASN A 278 -14.53 1.95 -14.77
CA ASN A 278 -15.85 2.52 -14.76
C ASN A 278 -16.90 1.41 -14.51
N TRP A 279 -17.80 1.64 -13.55
CA TRP A 279 -18.90 0.74 -13.19
C TRP A 279 -20.29 1.32 -13.51
N SER A 280 -20.39 2.39 -14.31
CA SER A 280 -21.66 3.04 -14.65
C SER A 280 -22.57 2.18 -15.53
N HIS A 281 -22.10 1.04 -16.02
CA HIS A 281 -22.93 0.04 -16.69
C HIS A 281 -23.81 -0.76 -15.71
N LEU A 282 -23.62 -0.60 -14.40
CA LEU A 282 -24.40 -1.29 -13.35
C LEU A 282 -25.64 -0.51 -12.90
N ILE A 283 -25.80 0.73 -13.35
CA ILE A 283 -26.93 1.63 -13.01
C ILE A 283 -27.86 1.83 -14.21
#